data_AF-A0A944JFK6-F1
#
_entry.id   AF-A0A944JFK6-F1
#
_cell.length_a   1.000
_cell.length_b   1.000
_cell.length_c   1.000
_cell.angle_alpha   90.00
_cell.angle_beta   90.00
_cell.angle_gamma   90.00
#
_symmetry.space_group_name_H-M   'P 1'
#
loop_
_entity.id
_entity.type
_entity.pdbx_description
1 polymer ?
#
loop_
_entity_poly.entity_id
_entity_poly.type
_entity_poly.pdbx_seq_one_letter_code
_entity_poly.pdbx_strand_id
1 'polypeptide(L)'
;MTNSSAPTTGNRRTAVVLLVLTVLLLLPPVLFWYHSAQEALAHKSGSDWRGNHRTKQGLEYAALVIAGVPALGALTGWACGSAKGRPGTWTVGGAFVGTLVLWGVLIVAVFVSLSRAQFFV
;
A
#
# COMPACT_ATOMS: atom_id res chain seq x y z
N MET A 1 -7.78 -39.47 10.74
CA MET A 1 -8.90 -38.56 10.41
C MET A 1 -8.62 -37.21 11.06
N THR A 2 -8.14 -36.23 10.30
CA THR A 2 -7.93 -34.86 10.80
C THR A 2 -9.25 -34.11 10.67
N ASN A 3 -9.91 -33.86 11.80
CA ASN A 3 -11.12 -33.03 11.86
C ASN A 3 -10.75 -31.58 11.51
N SER A 4 -10.95 -31.19 10.25
CA SER A 4 -10.91 -29.79 9.84
C SER A 4 -12.11 -29.10 10.46
N SER A 5 -11.90 -28.40 11.58
CA SER A 5 -12.91 -27.55 12.19
C SER A 5 -13.45 -26.56 11.16
N ALA A 6 -14.75 -26.63 10.88
CA ALA A 6 -15.42 -25.74 9.95
C ALA A 6 -15.18 -24.27 10.38
N PRO A 7 -14.82 -23.36 9.46
CA PRO A 7 -14.63 -21.97 9.81
C PRO A 7 -15.96 -21.41 10.32
N THR A 8 -15.98 -21.02 11.59
CA THR A 8 -17.12 -20.34 12.19
C THR A 8 -17.43 -19.08 11.39
N THR A 9 -18.72 -18.82 11.14
CA THR A 9 -19.21 -17.69 10.33
C THR A 9 -18.62 -16.34 10.74
N GLY A 10 -18.24 -16.17 12.02
CA GLY A 10 -17.54 -14.99 12.53
C GLY A 10 -16.17 -14.72 11.87
N ASN A 11 -15.36 -15.76 11.60
CA ASN A 11 -14.03 -15.58 11.00
C ASN A 11 -14.11 -15.09 9.54
N ARG A 12 -15.14 -15.50 8.80
CA ARG A 12 -15.35 -15.06 7.42
C ARG A 12 -15.77 -13.60 7.36
N ARG A 13 -16.71 -13.18 8.22
CA ARG A 13 -17.17 -11.80 8.29
C ARG A 13 -16.02 -10.83 8.60
N THR A 14 -15.20 -11.15 9.59
CA THR A 14 -14.03 -10.31 9.95
C THR A 14 -13.03 -10.20 8.80
N ALA A 15 -12.72 -11.31 8.12
CA ALA A 15 -11.82 -11.28 6.96
C ALA A 15 -12.39 -10.41 5.83
N VAL A 16 -13.68 -10.50 5.52
CA VAL A 16 -14.31 -9.64 4.50
C VAL A 16 -14.24 -8.18 4.89
N VAL A 17 -14.56 -7.84 6.15
CA VAL A 17 -14.50 -6.46 6.64
C VAL A 17 -13.08 -5.89 6.52
N LEU A 18 -12.06 -6.63 6.96
CA LEU A 18 -10.67 -6.19 6.87
C LEU A 18 -10.22 -6.00 5.42
N LEU A 19 -10.66 -6.87 4.50
CA LEU A 19 -10.34 -6.75 3.09
C LEU A 19 -11.00 -5.51 2.47
N VAL A 20 -12.28 -5.27 2.77
CA VAL A 20 -12.99 -4.06 2.33
C VAL A 20 -12.29 -2.80 2.87
N LEU A 21 -11.94 -2.78 4.15
CA LEU A 21 -11.20 -1.67 4.75
C LEU A 21 -9.83 -1.48 4.11
N THR A 22 -9.12 -2.57 3.80
CA THR A 22 -7.82 -2.52 3.10
C THR A 22 -7.96 -1.85 1.74
N VAL A 23 -8.97 -2.24 0.95
CA VAL A 23 -9.24 -1.65 -0.36
C VAL A 23 -9.62 -0.18 -0.23
N LEU A 24 -10.52 0.17 0.69
CA LEU A 24 -10.94 1.55 0.93
C LEU A 24 -9.77 2.44 1.35
N LEU A 25 -8.86 1.93 2.18
CA LEU A 25 -7.67 2.67 2.62
C LEU A 25 -6.59 2.78 1.54
N LEU A 26 -6.53 1.84 0.59
CA LEU A 26 -5.60 1.93 -0.54
C LEU A 26 -6.13 2.83 -1.66
N LEU A 27 -7.43 3.08 -1.71
CA LEU A 27 -8.04 3.86 -2.78
C LEU A 27 -7.44 5.28 -2.90
N PRO A 28 -7.32 6.09 -1.84
CA PRO A 28 -6.73 7.43 -1.95
C PRO A 28 -5.29 7.46 -2.49
N PRO A 29 -4.31 6.69 -1.97
CA PRO A 29 -2.94 6.74 -2.49
C PRO A 29 -2.84 6.21 -3.92
N VAL A 30 -3.67 5.22 -4.31
CA VAL A 30 -3.71 4.73 -5.70
C VAL A 30 -4.25 5.79 -6.64
N LEU A 31 -5.34 6.47 -6.28
CA LEU A 31 -5.92 7.55 -7.10
C LEU A 31 -4.95 8.72 -7.22
N PHE A 32 -4.34 9.12 -6.12
CA PHE A 32 -3.33 10.19 -6.12
C PHE A 32 -2.16 9.85 -7.05
N TRP A 33 -1.58 8.65 -6.89
CA TRP A 33 -0.51 8.17 -7.75
C TRP A 33 -0.93 8.14 -9.23
N TYR A 34 -2.12 7.64 -9.53
CA TYR A 34 -2.63 7.56 -10.89
C TYR A 34 -2.75 8.95 -11.53
N HIS A 35 -3.32 9.92 -10.81
CA HIS A 35 -3.43 11.30 -11.29
C HIS A 35 -2.05 11.92 -11.52
N SER A 36 -1.12 11.79 -10.58
CA SER A 36 0.25 12.29 -10.73
C SER A 36 0.98 11.64 -11.92
N ALA A 37 0.75 10.35 -12.17
CA ALA A 37 1.31 9.65 -13.31
C ALA A 37 0.75 10.16 -14.64
N GLN A 38 -0.56 10.41 -14.72
CA GLN A 38 -1.19 11.00 -15.91
C GLN A 38 -0.66 12.42 -16.18
N GLU A 39 -0.53 13.25 -15.15
CA GLU A 39 0.01 14.59 -15.28
C GLU A 39 1.47 14.60 -15.75
N ALA A 40 2.31 13.70 -15.22
CA ALA A 40 3.70 13.55 -15.63
C ALA A 40 3.85 13.01 -17.06
N LEU A 41 2.88 12.24 -17.54
CA LEU A 41 2.84 11.79 -18.94
C LEU A 41 2.42 12.91 -19.89
N ALA A 42 1.49 13.77 -19.47
CA ALA A 42 1.01 14.91 -20.25
C ALA A 42 2.06 16.03 -20.37
N HIS A 43 2.83 16.29 -19.31
CA HIS A 43 3.81 17.38 -19.27
C HIS A 43 5.23 16.90 -19.57
N LYS A 44 5.54 16.70 -20.85
CA LYS A 44 6.90 16.40 -21.31
C LYS A 44 7.60 17.69 -21.72
N SER A 45 8.51 18.20 -20.89
CA SER A 45 9.44 19.25 -21.31
C SER A 45 10.60 18.64 -22.11
N GLY A 46 10.88 19.17 -23.30
CA GLY A 46 12.04 18.77 -24.12
C GLY A 46 13.38 19.34 -23.61
N SER A 47 13.34 20.39 -22.79
CA SER A 47 14.55 21.06 -22.26
C SER A 47 15.00 20.54 -20.90
N ASP A 48 14.09 20.00 -20.08
CA ASP A 48 14.40 19.44 -18.76
C ASP A 48 14.20 17.91 -18.72
N TRP A 49 15.14 17.21 -19.34
CA TRP A 49 15.15 15.74 -19.32
C TRP A 49 15.44 15.17 -17.93
N ARG A 50 16.27 15.85 -17.12
CA ARG A 50 16.70 15.35 -15.80
C ARG A 50 15.57 15.40 -14.79
N GLY A 51 14.84 16.51 -14.71
CA GLY A 51 13.67 16.65 -13.85
C GLY A 51 12.60 15.64 -14.23
N ASN A 52 12.27 15.53 -15.52
CA ASN A 52 11.26 14.60 -16.01
C ASN A 52 11.63 13.12 -15.72
N HIS A 53 12.89 12.74 -15.89
CA HIS A 53 13.35 11.38 -15.58
C HIS A 53 13.23 11.08 -14.08
N ARG A 54 13.66 11.99 -13.20
CA ARG A 54 13.56 11.82 -11.73
C ARG A 54 12.11 11.70 -11.27
N THR A 55 11.19 12.49 -11.85
CA THR A 55 9.76 12.42 -11.51
C THR A 55 9.17 11.06 -11.87
N LYS A 56 9.47 10.54 -13.08
CA LYS A 56 9.00 9.21 -13.51
C LYS A 56 9.56 8.09 -12.64
N GLN A 57 10.85 8.14 -12.33
CA GLN A 57 11.47 7.19 -11.42
C GLN A 57 10.84 7.25 -10.02
N GLY A 58 10.54 8.45 -9.52
CA GLY A 58 9.82 8.65 -8.26
C GLY A 58 8.42 8.04 -8.27
N LEU A 59 7.68 8.17 -9.37
CA LEU A 59 6.37 7.56 -9.55
C LEU A 59 6.45 6.03 -9.61
N GLU A 60 7.47 5.46 -10.26
CA GLU A 60 7.69 4.01 -10.26
C GLU A 60 7.98 3.48 -8.85
N TYR A 61 8.83 4.15 -8.08
CA TYR A 61 9.07 3.79 -6.68
C TYR A 61 7.82 3.94 -5.81
N ALA A 62 7.03 4.98 -6.02
CA ALA A 62 5.76 5.15 -5.31
C ALA A 62 4.79 3.99 -5.60
N ALA A 63 4.70 3.53 -6.86
CA ALA A 63 3.88 2.37 -7.23
C ALA A 63 4.34 1.10 -6.50
N LEU A 64 5.66 0.85 -6.46
CA LEU A 64 6.25 -0.28 -5.76
C LEU A 64 5.96 -0.23 -4.25
N VAL A 65 6.00 0.94 -3.63
CA VAL A 65 5.69 1.10 -2.19
C VAL A 65 4.18 0.89 -1.93
N ILE A 66 3.31 1.51 -2.74
CA ILE A 66 1.85 1.43 -2.57
C ILE A 66 1.35 -0.01 -2.71
N ALA A 67 1.86 -0.77 -3.68
CA ALA A 67 1.49 -2.17 -3.87
C ALA A 67 2.29 -3.13 -2.96
N GLY A 68 3.58 -2.86 -2.81
CA GLY A 68 4.53 -3.77 -2.14
C GLY A 68 4.34 -3.83 -0.64
N VAL A 69 4.08 -2.72 0.04
CA VAL A 69 3.94 -2.71 1.51
C VAL A 69 2.73 -3.54 1.97
N PRO A 70 1.51 -3.36 1.41
CA PRO A 70 0.39 -4.24 1.73
C PRO A 70 0.65 -5.71 1.35
N ALA A 71 1.29 -5.97 0.20
CA ALA A 71 1.61 -7.32 -0.23
C ALA A 71 2.58 -8.03 0.72
N LEU A 72 3.62 -7.33 1.21
CA LEU A 72 4.54 -7.85 2.23
C LEU A 72 3.82 -8.09 3.56
N GLY A 73 2.87 -7.21 3.93
CA GLY A 73 1.98 -7.45 5.06
C GLY A 73 1.15 -8.73 4.88
N ALA A 74 0.58 -8.94 3.70
CA ALA A 74 -0.18 -10.14 3.39
C ALA A 74 0.68 -11.42 3.44
N LEU A 75 1.90 -11.36 2.89
CA LEU A 75 2.85 -12.48 2.89
C LEU A 75 3.33 -12.84 4.29
N THR A 76 3.64 -11.85 5.12
CA THR A 76 4.03 -12.09 6.53
C THR A 76 2.86 -12.65 7.33
N GLY A 77 1.65 -12.10 7.14
CA GLY A 77 0.43 -12.64 7.71
C GLY A 77 0.15 -14.08 7.28
N TRP A 78 0.36 -14.40 6.00
CA TRP A 78 0.22 -15.76 5.48
C TRP A 78 1.23 -16.72 6.12
N ALA A 79 2.50 -16.33 6.21
CA ALA A 79 3.55 -17.15 6.82
C ALA A 79 3.24 -17.46 8.30
N CYS A 80 2.87 -16.44 9.08
CA CYS A 80 2.47 -16.60 10.47
C CYS A 80 1.18 -17.42 10.63
N GLY A 81 0.20 -17.21 9.74
CA GLY A 81 -1.06 -17.92 9.74
C GLY A 81 -0.93 -19.40 9.37
N SER A 82 -0.01 -19.72 8.46
CA SER A 82 0.29 -21.08 8.04
C SER A 82 0.86 -21.90 9.20
N ALA A 83 1.78 -21.31 9.98
CA ALA A 83 2.30 -21.93 11.21
C ALA A 83 1.21 -22.19 12.27
N LYS A 84 0.09 -21.47 12.22
CA LYS A 84 -1.05 -21.59 13.15
C LYS A 84 -2.26 -22.31 12.57
N GLY A 85 -2.16 -22.88 11.36
CA GLY A 85 -3.26 -23.57 10.67
C GLY A 85 -4.44 -22.67 10.28
N ARG A 86 -4.25 -21.34 10.24
CA ARG A 86 -5.29 -20.34 9.91
C ARG A 86 -4.77 -19.31 8.89
N PRO A 87 -4.26 -19.73 7.71
CA PRO A 87 -3.60 -18.81 6.79
C PRO A 87 -4.51 -17.66 6.35
N GLY A 88 -5.75 -17.93 5.95
CA GLY A 88 -6.64 -16.91 5.36
C GLY A 88 -6.89 -15.68 6.25
N THR A 89 -7.25 -15.87 7.53
CA THR A 89 -7.56 -14.74 8.43
C THR A 89 -6.31 -13.91 8.74
N TRP A 90 -5.16 -14.56 8.88
CA TRP A 90 -3.89 -13.90 9.17
C TRP A 90 -3.32 -13.18 7.95
N THR A 91 -3.49 -13.72 6.73
CA THR A 91 -3.12 -13.04 5.47
C THR A 91 -3.86 -11.71 5.34
N VAL A 92 -5.18 -11.70 5.53
CA VAL A 92 -5.97 -10.46 5.41
C VAL A 92 -5.64 -9.49 6.53
N GLY A 93 -5.45 -9.97 7.77
CA GLY A 93 -4.98 -9.13 8.88
C GLY A 93 -3.61 -8.51 8.59
N GLY A 94 -2.69 -9.29 8.02
CA GLY A 94 -1.38 -8.82 7.60
C GLY A 94 -1.44 -7.77 6.49
N ALA A 95 -2.29 -7.98 5.48
CA ALA A 95 -2.52 -7.01 4.41
C ALA A 95 -3.03 -5.66 4.97
N PHE A 96 -4.01 -5.71 5.88
CA PHE A 96 -4.55 -4.53 6.54
C PHE A 96 -3.49 -3.78 7.36
N VAL A 97 -2.70 -4.51 8.18
CA VAL A 97 -1.59 -3.90 8.94
C VAL A 97 -0.54 -3.31 8.01
N GLY A 98 -0.20 -3.99 6.92
CA GLY A 98 0.69 -3.45 5.88
C GLY A 98 0.16 -2.14 5.29
N THR A 99 -1.14 -2.06 5.00
CA THR A 99 -1.77 -0.81 4.56
C THR A 99 -1.71 0.30 5.61
N LEU A 100 -1.85 0.00 6.89
CA LEU A 100 -1.64 1.02 7.95
C LEU A 100 -0.19 1.51 8.00
N VAL A 101 0.78 0.61 7.83
CA VAL A 101 2.20 0.98 7.75
C VAL A 101 2.46 1.87 6.53
N LEU A 102 1.86 1.56 5.38
CA LEU A 102 1.93 2.40 4.18
C LEU A 102 1.45 3.82 4.48
N TRP A 103 0.34 3.99 5.18
CA TRP A 103 -0.14 5.31 5.60
C TRP A 103 0.85 6.04 6.52
N GLY A 104 1.47 5.32 7.47
CA GLY A 104 2.56 5.88 8.28
C GLY A 104 3.74 6.38 7.43
N VAL A 105 4.17 5.58 6.44
CA VAL A 105 5.22 5.96 5.49
C VAL A 105 4.83 7.20 4.69
N LEU A 106 3.58 7.28 4.18
CA LEU A 106 3.08 8.43 3.43
C LEU A 106 3.07 9.70 4.29
N ILE A 107 2.58 9.62 5.53
CA ILE A 107 2.55 10.75 6.46
C ILE A 107 3.97 11.26 6.71
N VAL A 108 4.92 10.38 7.01
CA VAL A 108 6.33 10.74 7.22
C VAL A 108 6.92 11.36 5.96
N ALA A 109 6.65 10.80 4.78
CA ALA A 109 7.14 11.33 3.51
C ALA A 109 6.63 12.75 3.25
N VAL A 110 5.35 13.02 3.56
CA VAL A 110 4.76 14.37 3.46
C VAL A 110 5.45 15.33 4.43
N PHE A 111 5.60 14.97 5.71
CA PHE A 111 6.29 15.80 6.69
C PHE A 111 7.74 16.11 6.29
N VAL A 112 8.48 15.11 5.84
CA VAL A 112 9.86 15.28 5.35
C VAL A 112 9.88 16.22 4.14
N SER A 113 8.95 16.07 3.21
CA SER A 113 8.87 16.93 2.03
C SER A 113 8.57 18.38 2.40
N LEU A 114 7.62 18.61 3.31
CA LEU A 114 7.28 19.95 3.81
C LEU A 114 8.44 20.57 4.60
N SER A 115 9.16 19.79 5.41
CA SER A 115 10.32 20.29 6.17
C SER A 115 11.51 20.71 5.30
N ARG A 116 11.59 20.16 4.09
CA ARG A 116 12.64 20.46 3.10
C ARG A 116 12.22 21.49 2.07
N ALA A 117 10.94 21.89 2.07
CA ALA A 117 10.46 22.98 1.24
C ALA A 117 11.05 24.30 1.76
N GLN A 118 12.10 24.78 1.12
CA GLN A 118 12.59 26.14 1.32
C GLN A 118 11.57 27.08 0.69
N PHE A 119 10.69 27.66 1.51
CA PHE A 119 9.88 28.79 1.09
C PHE A 119 10.84 29.96 0.88
N PHE A 120 11.16 30.27 -0.37
CA PHE A 120 11.78 31.55 -0.71
C PHE A 120 10.77 32.64 -0.37
N VAL A 121 10.98 33.29 0.78
CA VAL A 121 10.36 34.58 1.14
C VAL A 121 11.34 35.68 0.75
#